data_AF-A0A1A9W4T0-F1
#
_entry.id   AF-A0A1A9W4T0-F1
#
_cell.length_a   1.000
_cell.length_b   1.000
_cell.length_c   1.000
_cell.angle_alpha   90.00
_cell.angle_beta   90.00
_cell.angle_gamma   90.00
#
_symmetry.space_group_name_H-M   'P 1'
#
loop_
_entity.id
_entity.type
_entity.pdbx_description
1 polymer ?
#
loop_
_entity_poly.entity_id
_entity_poly.type
_entity_poly.pdbx_seq_one_letter_code
_entity_poly.pdbx_strand_id
1 'polypeptide(L)'
;MESLKFCGILMTLLMLLYGFCITNVNASEDEERLVRDLFRGYNKLIRPVQNMTQKVGVRFGLAFVQLINVNEKNQIMKSNVWLRLVWFDYQLQWDEADYGGIGVLRLPPDKVWKPDIVLFNNADGNYEVRYKSNVLIYPTGEVLWVPPAIYQSSCTIDVTYFPFDQQTCIMKFGSWTFNGDQVSLALYNNKNFVDLSDYWKSGTWDIIEVPAYLNVYEGDGNHPTETDITFYIIIRRKTLFYTVNLILPTVLISFLCVLVFYLPAEAGEKVTLGISILLSLVVFLLLVSKILPPTSLVLPLIAKYLLFTFIMNTVSILVTVVIINWNFRGPRTHRMPMWIRTVFLHYLPALLLMKRPRKTRLRWMMEMPGISMPAHPHPSYGSPAELPKHISAIGGKQSKMEVMELSDLHHPNCKINRKVNSGADLGLGDQCRRESESSDSILLSPEASKATEAVEFIAEHLRNEDLYIQTREDWKYVAMVIDRLQLYIFFIVTTAGTVGILMDAPHIFEYVDQDRIIEIYRGK
;
A
#
# COMPACT_ATOMS: atom_id res chain seq x y z
N MET A 1 -98.97 -20.60 14.75
CA MET A 1 -98.53 -22.00 14.92
C MET A 1 -97.71 -22.52 13.71
N GLU A 2 -97.28 -21.64 12.79
CA GLU A 2 -96.50 -22.02 11.59
C GLU A 2 -95.01 -21.65 11.69
N SER A 3 -94.64 -20.63 12.47
CA SER A 3 -93.24 -20.18 12.63
C SER A 3 -92.35 -21.19 13.38
N LEU A 4 -92.90 -21.94 14.35
CA LEU A 4 -92.14 -22.97 15.07
C LEU A 4 -91.83 -24.21 14.21
N LYS A 5 -92.68 -24.53 13.23
CA LYS A 5 -92.45 -25.68 12.34
C LYS A 5 -91.31 -25.41 11.34
N PHE A 6 -91.18 -24.16 10.89
CA PHE A 6 -90.13 -23.75 9.96
C PHE A 6 -88.73 -23.77 10.62
N CYS A 7 -88.63 -23.37 11.89
CA CYS A 7 -87.38 -23.39 12.65
C CYS A 7 -86.88 -24.83 12.91
N GLY A 8 -87.80 -25.76 13.24
CA GLY A 8 -87.46 -27.17 13.46
C GLY A 8 -86.94 -27.86 12.20
N ILE A 9 -87.50 -27.54 11.02
CA ILE A 9 -87.06 -28.11 9.74
C ILE A 9 -85.71 -27.50 9.30
N LEU A 10 -85.48 -26.21 9.53
CA LEU A 10 -84.21 -25.57 9.20
C LEU A 10 -83.07 -26.10 10.08
N MET A 11 -83.35 -26.37 11.36
CA MET A 11 -82.35 -26.89 12.31
C MET A 11 -82.02 -28.37 12.05
N THR A 12 -82.98 -29.18 11.60
CA THR A 12 -82.71 -30.55 11.16
C THR A 12 -81.97 -30.60 9.82
N LEU A 13 -82.26 -29.69 8.88
CA LEU A 13 -81.51 -29.57 7.63
C LEU A 13 -80.06 -29.13 7.88
N LEU A 14 -79.85 -28.17 8.78
CA LEU A 14 -78.51 -27.74 9.19
C LEU A 14 -77.74 -28.86 9.90
N MET A 15 -78.38 -29.65 10.76
CA MET A 15 -77.74 -30.80 11.41
C MET A 15 -77.43 -31.94 10.43
N LEU A 16 -78.27 -32.18 9.43
CA LEU A 16 -78.02 -33.14 8.36
C LEU A 16 -76.90 -32.68 7.41
N LEU A 17 -76.86 -31.39 7.06
CA LEU A 17 -75.76 -30.79 6.29
C LEU A 17 -74.43 -30.79 7.05
N TYR A 18 -74.47 -30.52 8.38
CA TYR A 18 -73.30 -30.61 9.25
C TYR A 18 -72.82 -32.06 9.41
N GLY A 19 -73.74 -33.02 9.51
CA GLY A 19 -73.44 -34.45 9.54
C GLY A 19 -72.84 -34.96 8.23
N PHE A 20 -73.32 -34.48 7.08
CA PHE A 20 -72.77 -34.86 5.77
C PHE A 20 -71.36 -34.27 5.53
N CYS A 21 -71.09 -33.06 6.04
CA CYS A 21 -69.77 -32.44 5.93
C CYS A 21 -68.66 -33.13 6.76
N ILE A 22 -69.00 -33.94 7.77
CA ILE A 22 -68.02 -34.63 8.62
C ILE A 22 -67.53 -35.95 8.00
N THR A 23 -68.18 -36.48 6.96
CA THR A 23 -67.92 -37.84 6.45
C THR A 23 -66.87 -37.97 5.35
N ASN A 24 -66.20 -36.89 4.95
CA ASN A 24 -65.11 -36.97 3.96
C ASN A 24 -63.87 -36.25 4.46
N VAL A 25 -63.29 -36.77 5.54
CA VAL A 25 -61.88 -36.51 5.86
C VAL A 25 -61.08 -37.64 5.21
N ASN A 26 -60.72 -37.49 3.94
CA ASN A 26 -59.68 -38.30 3.30
C ASN A 26 -58.33 -37.88 3.91
N ALA A 27 -58.02 -38.41 5.09
CA ALA A 27 -56.65 -38.42 5.56
C ALA A 27 -55.85 -39.40 4.68
N SER A 28 -54.57 -39.10 4.41
CA SER A 28 -53.67 -39.88 3.55
C SER A 28 -53.32 -41.25 4.17
N GLU A 29 -54.28 -42.16 4.25
CA GLU A 29 -54.09 -43.52 4.76
C GLU A 29 -53.10 -44.31 3.88
N ASP A 30 -53.11 -44.04 2.58
CA ASP A 30 -52.26 -44.70 1.59
C ASP A 30 -50.77 -44.42 1.80
N GLU A 31 -50.39 -43.21 2.22
CA GLU A 31 -48.98 -42.86 2.47
C GLU A 31 -48.46 -43.52 3.75
N GLU A 32 -49.28 -43.60 4.80
CA GLU A 32 -48.90 -44.32 6.03
C GLU A 32 -48.75 -45.82 5.75
N ARG A 33 -49.67 -46.40 4.97
CA ARG A 33 -49.62 -47.80 4.53
C ARG A 33 -48.35 -48.06 3.72
N LEU A 34 -48.03 -47.21 2.74
CA LEU A 34 -46.82 -47.32 1.92
C LEU A 34 -45.55 -47.31 2.78
N VAL A 35 -45.44 -46.36 3.72
CA VAL A 35 -44.28 -46.28 4.63
C VAL A 35 -44.19 -47.54 5.51
N ARG A 36 -45.31 -48.07 5.98
CA ARG A 36 -45.31 -49.28 6.81
C ARG A 36 -44.85 -50.51 6.01
N ASP A 37 -45.28 -50.62 4.76
CA ASP A 37 -44.93 -51.74 3.88
C ASP A 37 -43.46 -51.68 3.45
N LEU A 38 -42.98 -50.51 2.99
CA LEU A 38 -41.59 -50.31 2.55
C LEU A 38 -40.57 -50.54 3.68
N PHE A 39 -40.88 -50.10 4.90
CA PHE A 39 -39.93 -50.18 6.03
C PHE A 39 -40.05 -51.48 6.83
N ARG A 40 -40.88 -52.43 6.38
CA ARG A 40 -41.02 -53.74 7.03
C ARG A 40 -39.77 -54.60 6.77
N GLY A 41 -38.79 -54.50 7.67
CA GLY A 41 -37.52 -55.24 7.58
C GLY A 41 -36.41 -54.50 6.82
N TYR A 42 -36.63 -53.22 6.47
CA TYR A 42 -35.59 -52.36 5.88
C TYR A 42 -34.48 -52.11 6.90
N ASN A 43 -33.22 -52.37 6.51
CA ASN A 43 -32.06 -52.12 7.36
C ASN A 43 -31.20 -51.02 6.75
N LYS A 44 -31.21 -49.85 7.39
CA LYS A 44 -30.46 -48.67 6.94
C LYS A 44 -28.94 -48.79 7.03
N LEU A 45 -28.41 -49.80 7.72
CA LEU A 45 -26.96 -49.97 7.92
C LEU A 45 -26.28 -50.73 6.76
N ILE A 46 -27.06 -51.44 5.96
CA ILE A 46 -26.57 -52.18 4.80
C ILE A 46 -26.74 -51.34 3.55
N ARG A 47 -25.71 -51.36 2.69
CA ARG A 47 -25.75 -50.69 1.39
C ARG A 47 -26.81 -51.34 0.48
N PRO A 48 -27.58 -50.56 -0.30
CA PRO A 48 -28.70 -51.07 -1.07
C PRO A 48 -28.24 -51.71 -2.39
N VAL A 49 -27.69 -52.92 -2.31
CA VAL A 49 -27.30 -53.72 -3.48
C VAL A 49 -27.93 -55.11 -3.42
N GLN A 50 -28.35 -55.65 -4.56
CA GLN A 50 -28.88 -57.01 -4.64
C GLN A 50 -27.77 -58.05 -4.48
N ASN A 51 -26.61 -57.79 -5.10
CA ASN A 51 -25.44 -58.64 -5.03
C ASN A 51 -24.27 -57.89 -4.37
N MET A 52 -23.48 -58.57 -3.54
CA MET A 52 -22.31 -57.98 -2.88
C MET A 52 -21.21 -57.53 -3.86
N THR A 53 -21.21 -58.01 -5.10
CA THR A 53 -20.26 -57.60 -6.15
C THR A 53 -20.68 -56.31 -6.87
N GLN A 54 -21.91 -55.84 -6.66
CA GLN A 54 -22.39 -54.60 -7.26
C GLN A 54 -22.00 -53.40 -6.42
N LYS A 55 -21.76 -52.28 -7.10
CA LYS A 55 -21.47 -50.98 -6.51
C LYS A 55 -22.67 -50.07 -6.55
N VAL A 56 -22.81 -49.21 -5.54
CA VAL A 56 -23.83 -48.17 -5.52
C VAL A 56 -23.29 -46.96 -6.30
N GLY A 57 -23.99 -46.59 -7.37
CA GLY A 57 -23.69 -45.38 -8.13
C GLY A 57 -24.34 -44.16 -7.49
N VAL A 58 -23.53 -43.26 -6.94
CA VAL A 58 -24.01 -41.99 -6.35
C VAL A 58 -23.70 -40.86 -7.32
N ARG A 59 -24.74 -40.26 -7.90
CA ARG A 59 -24.62 -39.03 -8.69
C ARG A 59 -24.56 -37.84 -7.73
N PHE A 60 -23.48 -37.09 -7.81
CA PHE A 60 -23.18 -36.00 -6.90
C PHE A 60 -23.06 -34.68 -7.67
N GLY A 61 -23.78 -33.66 -7.19
CA GLY A 61 -23.73 -32.31 -7.70
C GLY A 61 -23.58 -31.31 -6.56
N LEU A 62 -22.97 -30.17 -6.86
CA LEU A 62 -22.83 -29.05 -5.94
C LEU A 62 -23.55 -27.84 -6.54
N ALA A 63 -24.47 -27.26 -5.79
CA ALA A 63 -25.04 -25.95 -6.11
C ALA A 63 -24.46 -24.92 -5.13
N PHE A 64 -23.86 -23.87 -5.67
CA PHE A 64 -23.16 -22.87 -4.87
C PHE A 64 -24.07 -21.66 -4.64
N VAL A 65 -24.55 -21.53 -3.41
CA VAL A 65 -25.55 -20.50 -3.06
C VAL A 65 -24.89 -19.19 -2.71
N GLN A 66 -23.84 -19.21 -1.89
CA GLN A 66 -23.18 -17.99 -1.46
C GLN A 66 -21.72 -18.23 -1.03
N LEU A 67 -20.83 -17.33 -1.45
CA LEU A 67 -19.50 -17.20 -0.86
C LEU A 67 -19.61 -16.26 0.35
N ILE A 68 -19.58 -16.81 1.56
CA ILE A 68 -19.80 -16.03 2.80
C ILE A 68 -18.56 -15.20 3.12
N ASN A 69 -17.40 -15.86 3.21
CA ASN A 69 -16.15 -15.19 3.55
C ASN A 69 -14.94 -16.04 3.13
N VAL A 70 -13.85 -15.39 2.75
CA VAL A 70 -12.53 -16.00 2.59
C VAL A 70 -11.63 -15.32 3.62
N ASN A 71 -11.20 -16.08 4.62
CA ASN A 71 -10.30 -15.59 5.66
C ASN A 71 -8.85 -15.85 5.23
N GLU A 72 -8.18 -14.82 4.74
CA GLU A 72 -6.83 -14.94 4.20
C GLU A 72 -5.80 -15.25 5.28
N LYS A 73 -5.98 -14.69 6.49
CA LYS A 73 -5.09 -14.91 7.63
C LYS A 73 -5.08 -16.37 8.09
N ASN A 74 -6.27 -16.97 8.17
CA ASN A 74 -6.44 -18.35 8.63
C ASN A 74 -6.44 -19.37 7.47
N GLN A 75 -6.38 -18.93 6.22
CA GLN A 75 -6.41 -19.78 5.02
C GLN A 75 -7.67 -20.67 4.94
N ILE A 76 -8.84 -20.07 5.20
CA ILE A 76 -10.13 -20.78 5.22
C ILE A 76 -11.14 -20.07 4.32
N MET A 77 -11.80 -20.82 3.45
CA MET A 77 -12.96 -20.37 2.68
C MET A 77 -14.25 -20.91 3.34
N LYS A 78 -15.20 -20.00 3.60
CA LYS A 78 -16.53 -20.32 4.12
C LYS A 78 -17.59 -20.14 3.03
N SER A 79 -18.26 -21.22 2.67
CA SER A 79 -19.28 -21.24 1.61
C SER A 79 -20.60 -21.82 2.10
N ASN A 80 -21.71 -21.34 1.52
CA ASN A 80 -23.03 -21.93 1.65
C ASN A 80 -23.34 -22.68 0.35
N VAL A 81 -23.55 -23.98 0.45
CA VAL A 81 -23.74 -24.86 -0.70
C VAL A 81 -24.88 -25.82 -0.44
N TRP A 82 -25.55 -26.25 -1.50
CA TRP A 82 -26.47 -27.38 -1.47
C TRP A 82 -25.81 -28.58 -2.14
N LEU A 83 -25.74 -29.67 -1.40
CA LEU A 83 -25.28 -30.94 -1.96
C LEU A 83 -26.46 -31.60 -2.65
N ARG A 84 -26.30 -32.08 -3.88
CA ARG A 84 -27.30 -32.90 -4.57
C ARG A 84 -26.77 -34.31 -4.66
N LEU A 85 -27.34 -35.21 -3.86
CA LEU A 85 -27.00 -36.64 -3.87
C LEU A 85 -28.16 -37.41 -4.47
N VAL A 86 -27.89 -38.21 -5.49
CA VAL A 86 -28.86 -39.13 -6.08
C VAL A 86 -28.27 -40.52 -6.13
N TRP A 87 -28.97 -41.47 -5.52
CA TRP A 87 -28.62 -42.88 -5.58
C TRP A 87 -29.87 -43.71 -5.82
N PHE A 88 -29.68 -45.00 -6.05
CA PHE A 88 -30.76 -45.94 -6.27
C PHE A 88 -30.81 -46.94 -5.12
N ASP A 89 -32.01 -47.18 -4.60
CA ASP A 89 -32.28 -48.19 -3.59
C ASP A 89 -33.39 -49.14 -4.08
N TYR A 90 -33.01 -50.40 -4.31
CA TYR A 90 -33.93 -51.40 -4.82
C TYR A 90 -35.01 -51.82 -3.80
N GLN A 91 -34.81 -51.57 -2.51
CA GLN A 91 -35.77 -51.91 -1.46
C GLN A 91 -36.88 -50.85 -1.33
N LEU A 92 -36.67 -49.65 -1.88
CA LEU A 92 -37.57 -48.51 -1.76
C LEU A 92 -38.40 -48.29 -3.02
N GLN A 93 -38.80 -49.38 -3.69
CA GLN A 93 -39.62 -49.37 -4.91
C GLN A 93 -41.07 -49.71 -4.58
N TRP A 94 -42.02 -49.05 -5.26
CA TRP A 94 -43.44 -49.37 -5.19
C TRP A 94 -44.13 -49.05 -6.51
N ASP A 95 -45.32 -49.62 -6.71
CA ASP A 95 -46.20 -49.24 -7.82
C ASP A 95 -47.14 -48.11 -7.36
N GLU A 96 -47.19 -47.02 -8.12
CA GLU A 96 -48.06 -45.88 -7.83
C GLU A 96 -49.55 -46.30 -7.81
N ALA A 97 -49.93 -47.29 -8.63
CA ALA A 97 -51.32 -47.74 -8.75
C ALA A 97 -51.86 -48.36 -7.44
N ASP A 98 -51.00 -48.99 -6.64
CA ASP A 98 -51.39 -49.72 -5.42
C ASP A 98 -51.56 -48.79 -4.19
N TYR A 99 -51.01 -47.57 -4.26
CA TYR A 99 -50.92 -46.64 -3.14
C TYR A 99 -51.50 -45.26 -3.49
N GLY A 100 -52.63 -45.22 -4.19
CA GLY A 100 -53.35 -43.98 -4.44
C GLY A 100 -52.63 -42.97 -5.35
N GLY A 101 -51.68 -43.41 -6.18
CA GLY A 101 -50.95 -42.55 -7.11
C GLY A 101 -49.81 -41.74 -6.47
N ILE A 102 -49.23 -42.20 -5.35
CA ILE A 102 -48.13 -41.49 -4.69
C ILE A 102 -46.87 -41.55 -5.56
N GLY A 103 -46.57 -40.45 -6.25
CA GLY A 103 -45.37 -40.31 -7.10
C GLY A 103 -44.10 -39.85 -6.37
N VAL A 104 -44.18 -39.37 -5.12
CA VAL A 104 -43.01 -38.98 -4.31
C VAL A 104 -43.28 -39.20 -2.83
N LEU A 105 -42.37 -39.90 -2.15
CA LEU A 105 -42.39 -40.10 -0.71
C LEU A 105 -41.32 -39.25 -0.02
N ARG A 106 -41.66 -38.60 1.11
CA ARG A 106 -40.75 -37.71 1.85
C ARG A 106 -40.42 -38.27 3.23
N LEU A 107 -39.16 -38.59 3.47
CA LEU A 107 -38.74 -39.19 4.74
C LEU A 107 -37.50 -38.53 5.35
N PRO A 108 -37.36 -38.56 6.69
CA PRO A 108 -36.12 -38.14 7.34
C PRO A 108 -34.93 -39.01 6.89
N PRO A 109 -33.74 -38.42 6.67
CA PRO A 109 -32.55 -39.14 6.18
C PRO A 109 -32.00 -40.17 7.18
N ASP A 110 -32.39 -40.10 8.46
CA ASP A 110 -31.94 -41.05 9.48
C ASP A 110 -32.69 -42.39 9.43
N LYS A 111 -33.76 -42.51 8.63
CA LYS A 111 -34.54 -43.75 8.43
C LYS A 111 -34.06 -44.58 7.24
N VAL A 112 -33.43 -43.95 6.24
CA VAL A 112 -32.94 -44.60 5.01
C VAL A 112 -31.43 -44.78 5.06
N TRP A 113 -30.90 -45.72 4.28
CA TRP A 113 -29.46 -45.75 4.00
C TRP A 113 -29.07 -44.48 3.24
N LYS A 114 -27.93 -43.88 3.60
CA LYS A 114 -27.38 -42.72 2.90
C LYS A 114 -25.86 -42.88 2.72
N PRO A 115 -25.28 -42.42 1.61
CA PRO A 115 -23.85 -42.41 1.43
C PRO A 115 -23.19 -41.38 2.38
N ASP A 116 -21.98 -41.68 2.81
CA ASP A 116 -21.16 -40.90 3.75
C ASP A 116 -20.20 -39.95 3.01
N ILE A 117 -20.77 -39.10 2.14
CA ILE A 117 -19.98 -38.13 1.39
C ILE A 117 -19.56 -36.98 2.30
N VAL A 118 -18.25 -36.80 2.46
CA VAL A 118 -17.64 -35.78 3.33
C VAL A 118 -16.66 -34.91 2.56
N LEU A 119 -16.42 -33.71 3.09
CA LEU A 119 -15.38 -32.80 2.61
C LEU A 119 -14.05 -33.18 3.28
N PHE A 120 -13.05 -33.63 2.50
CA PHE A 120 -11.76 -34.06 3.03
C PHE A 120 -10.91 -32.89 3.54
N ASN A 121 -10.94 -31.74 2.87
CA ASN A 121 -10.17 -30.56 3.27
C ASN A 121 -10.95 -29.60 4.18
N ASN A 122 -11.69 -30.16 5.15
CA ASN A 122 -12.50 -29.40 6.10
C ASN A 122 -11.65 -28.85 7.26
N ALA A 123 -11.81 -27.56 7.57
CA ALA A 123 -11.10 -26.85 8.62
C ALA A 123 -11.90 -26.68 9.93
N ASP A 124 -13.23 -26.90 9.93
CA ASP A 124 -14.10 -26.73 11.13
C ASP A 124 -14.02 -27.93 12.09
N GLY A 125 -13.48 -29.07 11.64
CA GLY A 125 -13.42 -30.32 12.41
C GLY A 125 -14.77 -31.04 12.57
N ASN A 126 -15.89 -30.43 12.15
CA ASN A 126 -17.20 -31.09 12.06
C ASN A 126 -17.52 -31.46 10.60
N TYR A 127 -17.58 -32.76 10.32
CA TYR A 127 -17.78 -33.31 8.97
C TYR A 127 -19.24 -33.57 8.62
N GLU A 128 -20.16 -33.51 9.59
CA GLU A 128 -21.59 -33.72 9.34
C GLU A 128 -22.32 -32.43 8.96
N VAL A 129 -23.30 -32.55 8.07
CA VAL A 129 -24.17 -31.43 7.69
C VAL A 129 -25.10 -31.06 8.85
N ARG A 130 -25.09 -29.80 9.28
CA ARG A 130 -25.87 -29.32 10.43
C ARG A 130 -27.39 -29.41 10.23
N TYR A 131 -27.87 -29.26 8.99
CA TYR A 131 -29.29 -29.36 8.67
C TYR A 131 -29.57 -30.58 7.79
N LYS A 132 -30.29 -31.54 8.36
CA LYS A 132 -30.71 -32.76 7.69
C LYS A 132 -32.09 -32.54 7.04
N SER A 133 -32.11 -32.15 5.77
CA SER A 133 -33.37 -32.07 5.01
C SER A 133 -33.97 -33.46 4.77
N ASN A 134 -35.29 -33.52 4.55
CA ASN A 134 -35.95 -34.75 4.16
C ASN A 134 -35.45 -35.23 2.80
N VAL A 135 -35.37 -36.54 2.65
CA VAL A 135 -35.05 -37.26 1.42
C VAL A 135 -36.33 -37.43 0.61
N LEU A 136 -36.21 -37.27 -0.71
CA LEU A 136 -37.27 -37.54 -1.67
C LEU A 136 -37.00 -38.90 -2.30
N ILE A 137 -37.97 -39.79 -2.20
CA ILE A 137 -37.90 -41.13 -2.80
C ILE A 137 -38.92 -41.17 -3.93
N TYR A 138 -38.52 -41.67 -5.09
CA TYR A 138 -39.38 -41.90 -6.24
C TYR A 138 -39.77 -43.39 -6.35
N PRO A 139 -40.92 -43.72 -6.95
CA PRO A 139 -41.41 -45.11 -7.07
C PRO A 139 -40.43 -46.05 -7.79
N THR A 140 -39.59 -45.49 -8.66
CA THR A 140 -38.51 -46.20 -9.35
C THR A 140 -37.43 -46.72 -8.40
N GLY A 141 -37.39 -46.28 -7.14
CA GLY A 141 -36.30 -46.53 -6.18
C GLY A 141 -35.18 -45.50 -6.26
N GLU A 142 -35.32 -44.45 -7.08
CA GLU A 142 -34.38 -43.32 -7.08
C GLU A 142 -34.59 -42.45 -5.84
N VAL A 143 -33.50 -42.15 -5.16
CA VAL A 143 -33.48 -41.41 -3.90
C VAL A 143 -32.68 -40.13 -4.10
N LEU A 144 -33.33 -38.99 -3.89
CA LEU A 144 -32.76 -37.65 -4.00
C LEU A 144 -32.67 -37.01 -2.62
N TRP A 145 -31.46 -36.61 -2.22
CA TRP A 145 -31.21 -35.88 -0.99
C TRP A 145 -30.48 -34.58 -1.28
N VAL A 146 -31.07 -33.47 -0.84
CA VAL A 146 -30.53 -32.12 -1.04
C VAL A 146 -30.35 -31.39 0.30
N PRO A 147 -29.29 -31.69 1.08
CA PRO A 147 -29.05 -30.99 2.33
C PRO A 147 -28.28 -29.67 2.09
N PRO A 148 -28.72 -28.56 2.71
CA PRO A 148 -27.95 -27.32 2.76
C PRO A 148 -26.81 -27.43 3.78
N ALA A 149 -25.60 -27.05 3.38
CA ALA A 149 -24.40 -27.13 4.21
C ALA A 149 -23.61 -25.82 4.17
N ILE A 150 -23.05 -25.44 5.32
CA ILE A 150 -22.06 -24.38 5.43
C ILE A 150 -20.72 -25.06 5.66
N TYR A 151 -19.84 -25.03 4.66
CA TYR A 151 -18.51 -25.62 4.76
C TYR A 151 -17.45 -24.58 5.07
N GLN A 152 -16.45 -24.99 5.83
CA GLN A 152 -15.20 -24.26 5.99
C GLN A 152 -14.09 -25.11 5.38
N SER A 153 -13.74 -24.85 4.12
CA SER A 153 -12.67 -25.57 3.44
C SER A 153 -11.34 -24.86 3.63
N SER A 154 -10.27 -25.62 3.88
CA SER A 154 -8.91 -25.11 3.82
C SER A 154 -8.58 -24.70 2.38
N CYS A 155 -8.10 -23.47 2.21
CA CYS A 155 -7.72 -22.90 0.93
C CYS A 155 -6.40 -22.13 1.08
N THR A 156 -5.37 -22.56 0.35
CA THR A 156 -4.07 -21.89 0.32
C THR A 156 -4.17 -20.59 -0.48
N ILE A 157 -3.82 -19.47 0.14
CA ILE A 157 -3.94 -18.12 -0.45
C ILE A 157 -2.57 -17.65 -0.94
N ASP A 158 -2.48 -17.24 -2.21
CA ASP A 158 -1.30 -16.58 -2.76
C ASP A 158 -1.46 -15.05 -2.71
N VAL A 159 -0.60 -14.40 -1.93
CA VAL A 159 -0.66 -12.94 -1.69
C VAL A 159 0.26 -12.12 -2.58
N THR A 160 0.93 -12.74 -3.57
CA THR A 160 1.94 -12.09 -4.42
C THR A 160 1.45 -10.78 -5.03
N TYR A 161 0.25 -10.78 -5.61
CA TYR A 161 -0.34 -9.61 -6.29
C TYR A 161 -1.43 -8.89 -5.50
N PHE A 162 -1.52 -9.10 -4.19
CA PHE A 162 -2.54 -8.44 -3.36
C PHE A 162 -2.53 -6.90 -3.54
N PRO A 163 -3.70 -6.24 -3.76
CA PRO A 163 -5.07 -6.76 -3.74
C PRO A 163 -5.63 -7.14 -5.14
N PHE A 164 -4.81 -7.17 -6.19
CA PHE A 164 -5.20 -7.55 -7.56
C PHE A 164 -5.01 -9.06 -7.78
N ASP A 165 -5.38 -9.85 -6.77
CA ASP A 165 -5.14 -11.28 -6.70
C ASP A 165 -6.33 -12.11 -7.20
N GLN A 166 -6.00 -13.29 -7.73
CA GLN A 166 -6.93 -14.36 -8.05
C GLN A 166 -6.57 -15.57 -7.19
N GLN A 167 -7.57 -16.18 -6.58
CA GLN A 167 -7.40 -17.32 -5.68
C GLN A 167 -8.11 -18.54 -6.26
N THR A 168 -7.51 -19.71 -6.06
CA THR A 168 -8.09 -21.00 -6.46
C THR A 168 -8.31 -21.83 -5.21
N CYS A 169 -9.56 -21.92 -4.77
CA CYS A 169 -9.93 -22.74 -3.63
C CYS A 169 -10.52 -24.06 -4.11
N ILE A 170 -10.11 -25.16 -3.49
CA ILE A 170 -10.60 -26.50 -3.82
C ILE A 170 -11.56 -27.00 -2.75
N MET A 171 -12.59 -27.73 -3.16
CA MET A 171 -13.45 -28.51 -2.28
C MET A 171 -13.44 -29.96 -2.74
N LYS A 172 -12.83 -30.84 -1.94
CA LYS A 172 -12.65 -32.26 -2.27
C LYS A 172 -13.65 -33.12 -1.52
N PHE A 173 -14.58 -33.75 -2.24
CA PHE A 173 -15.61 -34.61 -1.68
C PHE A 173 -15.35 -36.07 -2.02
N GLY A 174 -15.56 -36.96 -1.06
CA GLY A 174 -15.46 -38.40 -1.24
C GLY A 174 -16.23 -39.16 -0.17
N SER A 175 -16.40 -40.46 -0.36
CA SER A 175 -16.85 -41.33 0.72
C SER A 175 -15.71 -41.48 1.74
N TRP A 176 -16.05 -41.52 3.03
CA TRP A 176 -15.07 -41.70 4.10
C TRP A 176 -14.78 -43.18 4.38
N THR A 177 -15.81 -44.02 4.34
CA THR A 177 -15.72 -45.44 4.75
C THR A 177 -15.76 -46.42 3.58
N PHE A 178 -16.38 -46.06 2.46
CA PHE A 178 -16.51 -46.95 1.30
C PHE A 178 -15.46 -46.64 0.24
N ASN A 179 -14.93 -47.71 -0.37
CA ASN A 179 -14.03 -47.60 -1.51
C ASN A 179 -14.81 -47.40 -2.82
N GLY A 180 -14.11 -47.01 -3.90
CA GLY A 180 -14.66 -46.82 -5.24
C GLY A 180 -15.30 -48.08 -5.85
N ASP A 181 -14.90 -49.26 -5.37
CA ASP A 181 -15.48 -50.55 -5.78
C ASP A 181 -16.83 -50.84 -5.10
N GLN A 182 -17.15 -50.13 -4.01
CA GLN A 182 -18.37 -50.30 -3.24
C GLN A 182 -19.36 -49.16 -3.49
N VAL A 183 -18.86 -47.92 -3.48
CA VAL A 183 -19.61 -46.70 -3.77
C VAL A 183 -18.84 -45.93 -4.82
N SER A 184 -19.38 -45.88 -6.04
CA SER A 184 -18.77 -45.11 -7.13
C SER A 184 -19.45 -43.76 -7.29
N LEU A 185 -18.67 -42.70 -7.32
CA LEU A 185 -19.15 -41.33 -7.55
C LEU A 185 -19.26 -41.03 -9.05
N ALA A 186 -20.30 -40.31 -9.42
CA ALA A 186 -20.50 -39.75 -10.75
C ALA A 186 -20.97 -38.30 -10.64
N LEU A 187 -20.65 -37.45 -11.61
CA LEU A 187 -21.16 -36.08 -11.63
C LEU A 187 -22.65 -36.05 -11.97
N TYR A 188 -23.42 -35.26 -11.23
CA TYR A 188 -24.86 -35.09 -11.47
C TYR A 188 -25.10 -34.51 -12.87
N ASN A 189 -25.94 -35.20 -13.67
CA ASN A 189 -26.23 -34.89 -15.08
C ASN A 189 -24.98 -34.78 -15.99
N ASN A 190 -23.87 -35.44 -15.64
CA ASN A 190 -22.59 -35.32 -16.35
C ASN A 190 -22.12 -33.86 -16.53
N LYS A 191 -22.45 -32.98 -15.57
CA LYS A 191 -22.01 -31.58 -15.58
C LYS A 191 -20.63 -31.47 -14.93
N ASN A 192 -19.67 -30.95 -15.68
CA ASN A 192 -18.29 -30.73 -15.23
C ASN A 192 -18.10 -29.37 -14.56
N PHE A 193 -19.15 -28.79 -13.98
CA PHE A 193 -19.12 -27.48 -13.34
C PHE A 193 -20.10 -27.41 -12.17
N VAL A 194 -19.85 -26.47 -11.25
CA VAL A 194 -20.73 -26.18 -10.12
C VAL A 194 -21.94 -25.37 -10.58
N ASP A 195 -23.13 -25.74 -10.12
CA ASP A 195 -24.37 -25.03 -10.47
C ASP A 195 -24.43 -23.68 -9.73
N LEU A 196 -24.49 -22.58 -10.49
CA LEU A 196 -24.58 -21.21 -9.98
C LEU A 196 -25.99 -20.62 -10.10
N SER A 197 -27.01 -21.42 -10.39
CA SER A 197 -28.38 -20.92 -10.65
C SER A 197 -28.98 -20.12 -9.50
N ASP A 198 -28.69 -20.51 -8.25
CA ASP A 198 -29.16 -19.86 -7.02
C ASP A 198 -28.07 -19.01 -6.34
N TYR A 199 -27.03 -18.61 -7.09
CA TYR A 199 -25.89 -17.89 -6.53
C TYR A 199 -26.21 -16.43 -6.20
N TRP A 200 -26.01 -16.05 -4.94
CA TRP A 200 -26.01 -14.66 -4.49
C TRP A 200 -24.60 -14.07 -4.59
N LYS A 201 -24.47 -13.01 -5.39
CA LYS A 201 -23.20 -12.29 -5.59
C LYS A 201 -22.60 -11.80 -4.28
N SER A 202 -21.29 -12.02 -4.12
CA SER A 202 -20.54 -11.47 -2.99
C SER A 202 -20.14 -10.01 -3.21
N GLY A 203 -20.06 -9.25 -2.12
CA GLY A 203 -19.57 -7.88 -2.10
C GLY A 203 -18.04 -7.76 -2.08
N THR A 204 -17.31 -8.85 -1.84
CA THR A 204 -15.85 -8.86 -1.67
C THR A 204 -15.10 -9.63 -2.75
N TRP A 205 -15.75 -10.61 -3.38
CA TRP A 205 -15.16 -11.52 -4.36
C TRP A 205 -16.12 -11.75 -5.52
N ASP A 206 -15.56 -11.89 -6.72
CA ASP A 206 -16.25 -12.33 -7.93
C ASP A 206 -15.80 -13.74 -8.28
N ILE A 207 -16.71 -14.58 -8.76
CA ILE A 207 -16.38 -15.95 -9.22
C ILE A 207 -16.04 -15.87 -10.70
N ILE A 208 -14.87 -16.38 -11.08
CA ILE A 208 -14.42 -16.43 -12.47
C ILE A 208 -14.91 -17.72 -13.14
N GLU A 209 -14.60 -18.86 -12.54
CA GLU A 209 -14.93 -20.17 -13.07
C GLU A 209 -15.03 -21.21 -11.95
N VAL A 210 -15.81 -22.25 -12.19
CA VAL A 210 -16.12 -23.30 -11.19
C VAL A 210 -16.11 -24.72 -11.77
N PRO A 211 -14.98 -25.21 -12.30
CA PRO A 211 -14.93 -26.55 -12.89
C PRO A 211 -14.98 -27.65 -11.83
N ALA A 212 -15.55 -28.78 -12.21
CA ALA A 212 -15.68 -30.00 -11.41
C ALA A 212 -14.99 -31.16 -12.10
N TYR A 213 -14.15 -31.90 -11.38
CA TYR A 213 -13.43 -33.06 -11.90
C TYR A 213 -13.72 -34.29 -11.02
N LEU A 214 -14.06 -35.40 -11.67
CA LEU A 214 -14.10 -36.71 -11.05
C LEU A 214 -12.70 -37.32 -11.16
N ASN A 215 -12.06 -37.57 -10.02
CA ASN A 215 -10.78 -38.23 -9.94
C ASN A 215 -11.01 -39.69 -9.53
N VAL A 216 -10.41 -40.60 -10.30
CA VAL A 216 -10.43 -42.03 -10.01
C VAL A 216 -8.98 -42.47 -9.88
N TYR A 217 -8.59 -42.89 -8.68
CA TYR A 217 -7.29 -43.49 -8.44
C TYR A 217 -7.48 -45.00 -8.48
N GLU A 218 -7.11 -45.59 -9.61
CA GLU A 218 -7.07 -47.04 -9.74
C GLU A 218 -6.10 -47.62 -8.72
N GLY A 219 -6.59 -48.52 -7.89
CA GLY A 219 -5.77 -49.22 -6.92
C GLY A 219 -4.84 -50.20 -7.64
N ASP A 220 -3.55 -50.16 -7.30
CA ASP A 220 -2.67 -51.32 -7.56
C ASP A 220 -3.17 -52.47 -6.66
N GLY A 221 -3.08 -53.74 -7.07
CA GLY A 221 -3.84 -54.88 -6.52
C GLY A 221 -3.83 -55.12 -4.98
N ASN A 222 -3.05 -54.34 -4.21
CA ASN A 222 -3.03 -54.27 -2.75
C ASN A 222 -3.89 -53.14 -2.14
N HIS A 223 -4.28 -52.13 -2.91
CA HIS A 223 -5.08 -50.98 -2.51
C HIS A 223 -6.40 -50.98 -3.28
N PRO A 224 -7.53 -50.69 -2.61
CA PRO A 224 -8.81 -50.58 -3.30
C PRO A 224 -8.86 -49.30 -4.13
N THR A 225 -9.75 -49.27 -5.13
CA THR A 225 -9.97 -48.06 -5.94
C THR A 225 -10.46 -46.91 -5.05
N GLU A 226 -9.89 -45.71 -5.20
CA GLU A 226 -10.37 -44.50 -4.53
C GLU A 226 -11.04 -43.56 -5.54
N THR A 227 -12.18 -42.98 -5.17
CA THR A 227 -12.91 -42.02 -6.02
C THR A 227 -13.25 -40.78 -5.24
N ASP A 228 -12.92 -39.61 -5.78
CA ASP A 228 -13.28 -38.31 -5.23
C ASP A 228 -13.74 -37.36 -6.34
N ILE A 229 -14.55 -36.37 -5.95
CA ILE A 229 -14.94 -35.27 -6.82
C ILE A 229 -14.32 -33.99 -6.25
N THR A 230 -13.52 -33.31 -7.06
CA THR A 230 -12.91 -32.04 -6.69
C THR A 230 -13.57 -30.90 -7.46
N PHE A 231 -14.14 -29.94 -6.71
CA PHE A 231 -14.61 -28.68 -7.26
C PHE A 231 -13.55 -27.61 -7.07
N TYR A 232 -13.19 -26.94 -8.16
CA TYR A 232 -12.31 -25.78 -8.13
C TYR A 232 -13.20 -24.54 -8.15
N ILE A 233 -12.92 -23.60 -7.26
CA ILE A 233 -13.64 -22.35 -7.11
C ILE A 233 -12.62 -21.24 -7.30
N ILE A 234 -12.60 -20.70 -8.51
CA ILE A 234 -11.63 -19.68 -8.91
C ILE A 234 -12.29 -18.32 -8.74
N ILE A 235 -11.73 -17.50 -7.86
CA ILE A 235 -12.31 -16.24 -7.41
C ILE A 235 -11.33 -15.09 -7.57
N ARG A 236 -11.86 -13.91 -7.85
CA ARG A 236 -11.10 -12.66 -8.00
C ARG A 236 -11.58 -11.62 -7.01
N ARG A 237 -10.65 -10.87 -6.42
CA ARG A 237 -10.96 -9.88 -5.38
C ARG A 237 -11.57 -8.59 -5.97
N LYS A 238 -12.55 -8.01 -5.28
CA LYS A 238 -12.98 -6.63 -5.51
C LYS A 238 -12.00 -5.65 -4.87
N THR A 239 -11.26 -4.93 -5.71
CA THR A 239 -10.08 -4.15 -5.28
C THR A 239 -10.38 -2.75 -4.76
N LEU A 240 -11.60 -2.23 -4.98
CA LEU A 240 -11.95 -0.83 -4.71
C LEU A 240 -11.67 -0.42 -3.27
N PHE A 241 -12.10 -1.24 -2.29
CA PHE A 241 -11.91 -0.96 -0.87
C PHE A 241 -10.42 -0.80 -0.51
N TYR A 242 -9.57 -1.70 -1.01
CA TYR A 242 -8.12 -1.66 -0.75
C TYR A 242 -7.42 -0.57 -1.54
N THR A 243 -7.91 -0.24 -2.73
CA THR A 243 -7.36 0.84 -3.56
C THR A 243 -7.53 2.19 -2.87
N VAL A 244 -8.73 2.47 -2.36
CA VAL A 244 -9.01 3.75 -1.68
C VAL A 244 -8.38 3.83 -0.28
N ASN A 245 -8.41 2.74 0.49
CA ASN A 245 -8.00 2.77 1.90
C ASN A 245 -6.54 2.40 2.14
N LEU A 246 -5.88 1.66 1.23
CA LEU A 246 -4.47 1.26 1.38
C LEU A 246 -3.57 1.86 0.30
N ILE A 247 -3.91 1.70 -0.98
CA ILE A 247 -3.03 2.12 -2.08
C ILE A 247 -2.94 3.65 -2.15
N LEU A 248 -4.08 4.34 -2.19
CA LEU A 248 -4.12 5.79 -2.33
C LEU A 248 -3.36 6.53 -1.20
N PRO A 249 -3.56 6.25 0.10
CA PRO A 249 -2.77 6.87 1.16
C PRO A 249 -1.27 6.60 1.03
N THR A 250 -0.87 5.38 0.65
CA THR A 250 0.55 5.02 0.52
C THR A 250 1.23 5.76 -0.63
N VAL A 251 0.53 5.90 -1.77
CA VAL A 251 1.02 6.70 -2.90
C VAL A 251 1.14 8.18 -2.50
N LEU A 252 0.14 8.74 -1.82
CA LEU A 252 0.20 10.12 -1.32
C LEU A 252 1.38 10.33 -0.36
N ILE A 253 1.62 9.41 0.58
CA ILE A 253 2.74 9.47 1.51
C ILE A 253 4.08 9.43 0.77
N SER A 254 4.23 8.59 -0.25
CA SER A 254 5.46 8.54 -1.06
C SER A 254 5.75 9.86 -1.78
N PHE A 255 4.72 10.58 -2.24
CA PHE A 255 4.88 11.92 -2.82
C PHE A 255 5.18 13.00 -1.77
N LEU A 256 4.63 12.87 -0.55
CA LEU A 256 4.98 13.75 0.57
C LEU A 256 6.46 13.64 0.93
N CYS A 257 7.09 12.46 0.83
CA CYS A 257 8.53 12.29 1.02
C CYS A 257 9.35 13.16 0.05
N VAL A 258 8.92 13.26 -1.22
CA VAL A 258 9.60 14.10 -2.23
C VAL A 258 9.46 15.59 -1.92
N LEU A 259 8.29 16.00 -1.41
CA LEU A 259 8.01 17.38 -1.02
C LEU A 259 8.90 17.90 0.14
N VAL A 260 9.50 17.01 0.94
CA VAL A 260 10.48 17.41 1.98
C VAL A 260 11.66 18.19 1.40
N PHE A 261 12.11 17.83 0.19
CA PHE A 261 13.22 18.54 -0.49
C PHE A 261 12.82 19.89 -1.08
N TYR A 262 11.52 20.16 -1.19
CA TYR A 262 11.02 21.47 -1.61
C TYR A 262 11.07 22.50 -0.47
N LEU A 263 10.99 22.06 0.79
CA LEU A 263 10.97 22.94 1.95
C LEU A 263 12.39 23.49 2.25
N PRO A 264 12.55 24.82 2.44
CA PRO A 264 13.82 25.42 2.76
C PRO A 264 14.31 25.01 4.16
N ALA A 265 15.61 24.81 4.31
CA ALA A 265 16.23 24.43 5.59
C ALA A 265 16.13 25.52 6.67
N GLU A 266 15.85 26.78 6.30
CA GLU A 266 15.70 27.90 7.23
C GLU A 266 14.41 27.82 8.07
N ALA A 267 13.41 27.06 7.61
CA ALA A 267 12.12 26.91 8.31
C ALA A 267 12.19 25.99 9.55
N GLY A 268 13.25 25.21 9.72
CA GLY A 268 13.42 24.30 10.87
C GLY A 268 12.54 23.02 10.84
N GLU A 269 11.38 23.06 10.19
CA GLU A 269 10.40 21.95 10.19
C GLU A 269 10.72 20.78 9.24
N LYS A 270 11.80 20.89 8.47
CA LYS A 270 12.17 19.91 7.44
C LYS A 270 12.42 18.50 7.99
N VAL A 271 13.11 18.40 9.12
CA VAL A 271 13.41 17.12 9.77
C VAL A 271 12.17 16.54 10.43
N THR A 272 11.38 17.39 11.10
CA THR A 272 10.11 17.00 11.74
C THR A 272 9.18 16.35 10.73
N LEU A 273 8.98 16.98 9.56
CA LEU A 273 8.15 16.46 8.47
C LEU A 273 8.63 15.06 8.02
N GLY A 274 9.93 14.87 7.81
CA GLY A 274 10.50 13.58 7.40
C GLY A 274 10.28 12.47 8.44
N ILE A 275 10.50 12.77 9.73
CA ILE A 275 10.27 11.82 10.83
C ILE A 275 8.79 11.48 10.97
N SER A 276 7.89 12.46 10.90
CA SER A 276 6.44 12.22 10.95
C SER A 276 5.95 11.33 9.82
N ILE A 277 6.49 11.50 8.60
CA ILE A 277 6.19 10.62 7.47
C ILE A 277 6.72 9.20 7.73
N LEU A 278 7.92 9.04 8.28
CA LEU A 278 8.48 7.74 8.63
C LEU A 278 7.61 6.99 9.64
N LEU A 279 7.17 7.68 10.69
CA LEU A 279 6.29 7.11 11.70
C LEU A 279 4.95 6.68 11.10
N SER A 280 4.34 7.51 10.26
CA SER A 280 3.10 7.17 9.55
C SER A 280 3.27 5.91 8.70
N LEU A 281 4.37 5.80 7.95
CA LEU A 281 4.67 4.63 7.14
C LEU A 281 4.78 3.36 7.99
N VAL A 282 5.47 3.42 9.13
CA VAL A 282 5.57 2.28 10.07
C VAL A 282 4.19 1.85 10.57
N VAL A 283 3.31 2.79 10.90
CA VAL A 283 1.93 2.46 11.30
C VAL A 283 1.16 1.78 10.16
N PHE A 284 1.28 2.26 8.92
CA PHE A 284 0.68 1.61 7.75
C PHE A 284 1.24 0.21 7.50
N LEU A 285 2.55 0.02 7.66
CA LEU A 285 3.17 -1.31 7.55
C LEU A 285 2.62 -2.29 8.59
N LEU A 286 2.45 -1.83 9.84
CA LEU A 286 1.86 -2.63 10.91
C LEU A 286 0.38 -2.98 10.64
N LEU A 287 -0.38 -2.06 10.03
CA LEU A 287 -1.76 -2.33 9.59
C LEU A 287 -1.78 -3.45 8.54
N VAL A 288 -0.92 -3.37 7.52
CA VAL A 288 -0.83 -4.37 6.44
C VAL A 288 -0.39 -5.74 6.98
N SER A 289 0.53 -5.79 7.95
CA SER A 289 0.94 -7.04 8.58
C SER A 289 -0.18 -7.73 9.38
N LYS A 290 -1.24 -7.01 9.78
CA LYS A 290 -2.38 -7.60 10.50
C LYS A 290 -3.45 -8.18 9.59
N ILE A 291 -3.58 -7.66 8.37
CA ILE A 291 -4.59 -8.13 7.41
C ILE A 291 -4.10 -9.35 6.61
N LEU A 292 -2.80 -9.44 6.34
CA LEU A 292 -2.22 -10.53 5.55
C LEU A 292 -1.79 -11.71 6.43
N PRO A 293 -1.87 -12.96 5.92
CA PRO A 293 -1.32 -14.11 6.64
C PRO A 293 0.20 -13.97 6.81
N PRO A 294 0.77 -14.43 7.93
CA PRO A 294 2.21 -14.48 8.12
C PRO A 294 2.80 -15.61 7.26
N THR A 295 3.05 -15.33 5.99
CA THR A 295 3.69 -16.26 5.05
C THR A 295 5.11 -15.79 4.74
N SER A 296 6.07 -16.71 4.77
CA SER A 296 7.48 -16.44 4.42
C SER A 296 7.82 -16.79 2.96
N LEU A 297 6.85 -17.33 2.20
CA LEU A 297 7.06 -17.83 0.85
C LEU A 297 7.28 -16.69 -0.15
N VAL A 298 6.45 -15.65 -0.08
CA VAL A 298 6.44 -14.54 -1.03
C VAL A 298 6.06 -13.24 -0.32
N LEU A 299 6.70 -12.13 -0.72
CA LEU A 299 6.32 -10.80 -0.27
C LEU A 299 5.22 -10.22 -1.17
N PRO A 300 4.07 -9.78 -0.61
CA PRO A 300 3.01 -9.10 -1.36
C PRO A 300 3.52 -7.86 -2.08
N LEU A 301 2.91 -7.52 -3.22
CA LEU A 301 3.22 -6.32 -4.01
C LEU A 301 3.18 -5.04 -3.17
N ILE A 302 2.13 -4.87 -2.35
CA ILE A 302 2.00 -3.73 -1.44
C ILE A 302 3.11 -3.68 -0.38
N ALA A 303 3.56 -4.83 0.11
CA ALA A 303 4.64 -4.91 1.09
C ALA A 303 5.98 -4.54 0.45
N LYS A 304 6.24 -4.98 -0.79
CA LYS A 304 7.40 -4.53 -1.58
C LYS A 304 7.38 -3.02 -1.78
N TYR A 305 6.22 -2.44 -2.09
CA TYR A 305 6.05 -0.99 -2.25
C TYR A 305 6.30 -0.20 -0.95
N LEU A 306 5.72 -0.65 0.16
CA LEU A 306 5.91 -0.04 1.48
C LEU A 306 7.37 -0.14 1.93
N LEU A 307 8.03 -1.27 1.70
CA LEU A 307 9.44 -1.47 2.02
C LEU A 307 10.34 -0.55 1.18
N PHE A 308 10.08 -0.45 -0.13
CA PHE A 308 10.77 0.49 -1.02
C PHE A 308 10.62 1.92 -0.52
N THR A 309 9.39 2.34 -0.19
CA THR A 309 9.11 3.69 0.33
C THR A 309 9.79 3.92 1.68
N PHE A 310 9.85 2.91 2.55
CA PHE A 310 10.54 3.00 3.84
C PHE A 310 12.04 3.22 3.68
N ILE A 311 12.70 2.47 2.80
CA ILE A 311 14.12 2.62 2.49
C ILE A 311 14.38 4.00 1.92
N MET A 312 13.58 4.42 0.92
CA MET A 312 13.69 5.75 0.31
C MET A 312 13.51 6.87 1.33
N ASN A 313 12.52 6.78 2.22
CA ASN A 313 12.31 7.79 3.26
C ASN A 313 13.47 7.84 4.27
N THR A 314 14.03 6.70 4.63
CA THR A 314 15.21 6.63 5.52
C THR A 314 16.42 7.32 4.88
N VAL A 315 16.70 7.04 3.60
CA VAL A 315 17.77 7.71 2.85
C VAL A 315 17.48 9.21 2.72
N SER A 316 16.22 9.60 2.47
CA SER A 316 15.81 11.01 2.40
C SER A 316 16.14 11.74 3.70
N ILE A 317 15.76 11.20 4.86
CA ILE A 317 16.06 11.80 6.17
C ILE A 317 17.57 11.97 6.37
N LEU A 318 18.37 10.94 6.09
CA LEU A 318 19.84 11.04 6.20
C LEU A 318 20.41 12.16 5.31
N VAL A 319 19.95 12.26 4.06
CA VAL A 319 20.36 13.31 3.13
C VAL A 319 19.91 14.69 3.61
N THR A 320 18.70 14.83 4.18
CA THR A 320 18.24 16.12 4.73
C THR A 320 19.10 16.60 5.90
N VAL A 321 19.56 15.70 6.77
CA VAL A 321 20.49 16.04 7.87
C VAL A 321 21.82 16.56 7.31
N VAL A 322 22.33 15.95 6.24
CA VAL A 322 23.55 16.42 5.56
C VAL A 322 23.34 17.80 4.93
N ILE A 323 22.20 18.03 4.28
CA ILE A 323 21.85 19.32 3.66
C ILE A 323 21.74 20.42 4.72
N ILE A 324 21.10 20.12 5.86
CA ILE A 324 20.98 21.06 6.98
C ILE A 324 22.37 21.38 7.55
N ASN A 325 23.21 20.38 7.74
CA ASN A 325 24.59 20.58 8.19
C ASN A 325 25.34 21.52 7.23
N TRP A 326 25.21 21.32 5.91
CA TRP A 326 25.83 22.21 4.92
C TRP A 326 25.24 23.61 4.89
N ASN A 327 23.92 23.75 5.09
CA ASN A 327 23.24 25.05 5.13
C ASN A 327 23.70 25.93 6.30
N PHE A 328 24.01 25.32 7.45
CA PHE A 328 24.49 26.03 8.64
C PHE A 328 26.03 26.10 8.75
N ARG A 329 26.78 25.69 7.70
CA ARG A 329 28.24 25.92 7.66
C ARG A 329 28.55 27.41 7.53
N GLY A 330 29.48 27.86 8.36
CA GLY A 330 30.01 29.22 8.33
C GLY A 330 31.51 29.23 8.07
N PRO A 331 32.06 30.38 7.64
CA PRO A 331 33.49 30.52 7.36
C PRO A 331 34.39 30.38 8.59
N ARG A 332 33.83 30.48 9.82
CA ARG A 332 34.55 30.22 11.08
C ARG A 332 34.81 28.74 11.34
N THR A 333 33.96 27.84 10.82
CA THR A 333 34.09 26.40 11.08
C THR A 333 34.67 25.65 9.89
N HIS A 334 34.30 26.04 8.66
CA HIS A 334 34.72 25.33 7.44
C HIS A 334 35.15 26.31 6.35
N ARG A 335 36.24 25.98 5.64
CA ARG A 335 36.63 26.65 4.39
C ARG A 335 36.04 25.90 3.21
N MET A 336 35.49 26.62 2.23
CA MET A 336 34.90 25.98 1.03
C MET A 336 36.01 25.55 0.06
N PRO A 337 36.16 24.25 -0.22
CA PRO A 337 37.13 23.77 -1.21
C PRO A 337 36.81 24.27 -2.62
N MET A 338 37.84 24.49 -3.43
CA MET A 338 37.69 24.99 -4.81
C MET A 338 36.88 24.04 -5.71
N TRP A 339 36.93 22.73 -5.45
CA TRP A 339 36.14 21.76 -6.20
C TRP A 339 34.63 21.89 -5.89
N ILE A 340 34.24 22.12 -4.61
CA ILE A 340 32.84 22.37 -4.22
C ILE A 340 32.32 23.62 -4.92
N ARG A 341 33.14 24.67 -4.93
CA ARG A 341 32.83 25.94 -5.60
C ARG A 341 32.55 25.73 -7.08
N THR A 342 33.36 24.94 -7.76
CA THR A 342 33.22 24.73 -9.21
C THR A 342 32.01 23.84 -9.53
N VAL A 343 31.84 22.73 -8.81
CA VAL A 343 30.76 21.77 -9.07
C VAL A 343 29.39 22.35 -8.70
N PHE A 344 29.23 22.88 -7.49
CA PHE A 344 27.92 23.29 -6.96
C PHE A 344 27.53 24.74 -7.29
N LEU A 345 28.46 25.64 -7.62
CA LEU A 345 28.10 27.01 -8.02
C LEU A 345 28.07 27.23 -9.54
N HIS A 346 28.76 26.41 -10.34
CA HIS A 346 28.85 26.60 -11.79
C HIS A 346 28.21 25.45 -12.58
N TYR A 347 28.63 24.20 -12.37
CA TYR A 347 28.15 23.08 -13.18
C TYR A 347 26.71 22.63 -12.86
N LEU A 348 26.41 22.37 -11.58
CA LEU A 348 25.08 21.86 -11.16
C LEU A 348 23.94 22.87 -11.36
N PRO A 349 24.09 24.17 -11.04
CA PRO A 349 23.03 25.15 -11.30
C PRO A 349 22.73 25.31 -12.79
N ALA A 350 23.74 25.19 -13.67
CA ALA A 350 23.56 25.22 -15.11
C ALA A 350 22.78 23.99 -15.61
N LEU A 351 23.08 22.79 -15.07
CA LEU A 351 22.34 21.56 -15.34
C LEU A 351 20.88 21.65 -14.85
N LEU A 352 20.65 22.25 -13.68
CA LEU A 352 19.34 22.39 -13.03
C LEU A 352 18.57 23.66 -13.44
N LEU A 353 19.07 24.40 -14.44
CA LEU A 353 18.49 25.66 -14.96
C LEU A 353 18.19 26.72 -13.89
N MET A 354 19.02 26.81 -12.85
CA MET A 354 18.87 27.78 -11.78
C MET A 354 19.61 29.07 -12.07
N LYS A 355 18.89 30.20 -12.00
CA LYS A 355 19.51 31.53 -12.00
C LYS A 355 19.91 31.90 -10.58
N ARG A 356 21.20 32.14 -10.36
CA ARG A 356 21.70 32.65 -9.09
C ARG A 356 21.07 34.03 -8.80
N PRO A 357 20.48 34.26 -7.61
CA PRO A 357 20.00 35.58 -7.22
C PRO A 357 21.12 36.61 -7.36
N ARG A 358 20.82 37.73 -8.03
CA ARG A 358 21.80 38.81 -8.19
C ARG A 358 22.09 39.41 -6.82
N LYS A 359 23.38 39.47 -6.47
CA LYS A 359 23.89 40.08 -5.24
C LYS A 359 23.56 41.58 -5.22
N THR A 360 22.38 41.96 -4.76
CA THR A 360 21.92 43.36 -4.74
C THR A 360 22.67 44.22 -3.73
N ARG A 361 23.25 43.63 -2.68
CA ARG A 361 24.02 44.36 -1.66
C ARG A 361 25.47 44.68 -2.06
N LEU A 362 26.07 43.86 -2.92
CA LEU A 362 27.49 43.97 -3.30
C LEU A 362 27.78 45.01 -4.40
N ARG A 363 26.78 45.52 -5.11
CA ARG A 363 27.01 46.52 -6.14
C ARG A 363 27.50 47.85 -5.54
N TRP A 364 26.88 48.30 -4.45
CA TRP A 364 27.16 49.62 -3.87
C TRP A 364 28.56 49.77 -3.26
N MET A 365 29.19 48.67 -2.84
CA MET A 365 30.55 48.71 -2.25
C MET A 365 31.65 48.32 -3.24
N MET A 366 31.34 47.57 -4.30
CA MET A 366 32.31 47.15 -5.32
C MET A 366 32.42 48.12 -6.50
N GLU A 367 31.45 49.04 -6.65
CA GLU A 367 31.50 50.20 -7.56
C GLU A 367 32.26 51.41 -6.96
N MET A 368 33.17 51.21 -6.01
CA MET A 368 34.21 52.21 -5.75
C MET A 368 35.37 51.98 -6.73
N PRO A 369 35.62 52.89 -7.70
CA PRO A 369 36.71 52.73 -8.65
C PRO A 369 38.05 53.05 -7.97
N GLY A 370 39.00 52.10 -7.95
CA GLY A 370 40.41 52.47 -7.76
C GLY A 370 41.38 51.56 -7.02
N ILE A 371 41.04 50.36 -6.53
CA ILE A 371 42.03 49.50 -5.85
C ILE A 371 42.21 48.18 -6.58
N SER A 372 43.28 48.09 -7.37
CA SER A 372 43.81 46.84 -7.91
C SER A 372 44.37 45.96 -6.78
N MET A 373 44.03 44.67 -6.82
CA MET A 373 44.55 43.63 -5.93
C MET A 373 46.09 43.53 -5.97
N PRO A 374 46.79 43.47 -4.81
CA PRO A 374 48.09 42.81 -4.74
C PRO A 374 47.87 41.30 -4.58
N ALA A 375 48.41 40.51 -5.50
CA ALA A 375 48.50 39.06 -5.34
C ALA A 375 49.75 38.72 -4.54
N HIS A 376 49.64 38.15 -3.33
CA HIS A 376 50.74 37.42 -2.67
C HIS A 376 50.26 36.40 -1.61
N PRO A 377 51.11 35.41 -1.24
CA PRO A 377 50.73 34.01 -1.07
C PRO A 377 50.39 33.60 0.38
N HIS A 378 49.78 32.41 0.49
CA HIS A 378 49.57 31.55 1.66
C HIS A 378 50.14 31.99 3.03
N PRO A 379 49.31 32.06 4.08
CA PRO A 379 49.77 31.91 5.46
C PRO A 379 49.52 30.49 5.97
N SER A 380 50.61 29.83 6.36
CA SER A 380 50.61 28.70 7.29
C SER A 380 50.28 29.25 8.69
N TYR A 381 49.30 28.65 9.37
CA TYR A 381 48.97 28.97 10.76
C TYR A 381 49.68 28.00 11.70
N GLY A 382 50.63 28.52 12.48
CA GLY A 382 51.11 27.92 13.71
C GLY A 382 50.23 28.35 14.90
N SER A 383 50.13 27.47 15.90
CA SER A 383 49.28 27.54 17.10
C SER A 383 49.67 28.65 18.11
N PRO A 384 48.81 28.99 19.08
CA PRO A 384 48.98 30.13 19.98
C PRO A 384 49.66 29.77 21.29
N ALA A 385 50.69 30.52 21.69
CA ALA A 385 51.11 30.70 23.08
C ALA A 385 52.15 31.83 23.17
N GLU A 386 52.16 32.49 24.33
CA GLU A 386 53.21 33.37 24.86
C GLU A 386 53.04 34.89 24.71
N LEU A 387 52.51 35.45 25.81
CA LEU A 387 52.77 36.78 26.35
C LEU A 387 54.26 37.15 26.29
N PRO A 388 54.61 38.44 26.14
CA PRO A 388 55.34 39.02 27.27
C PRO A 388 54.95 40.46 27.64
N LYS A 389 55.13 40.70 28.94
CA LYS A 389 55.05 41.97 29.68
C LYS A 389 56.15 42.94 29.24
N HIS A 390 55.87 44.24 29.21
CA HIS A 390 56.66 45.22 29.96
C HIS A 390 55.89 46.54 30.14
N ILE A 391 55.71 46.94 31.41
CA ILE A 391 55.41 48.31 31.84
C ILE A 391 56.70 48.84 32.46
N SER A 392 57.14 50.02 32.04
CA SER A 392 57.90 50.93 32.92
C SER A 392 57.70 52.36 32.43
N ALA A 393 57.11 53.17 33.30
CA ALA A 393 56.94 54.61 33.17
C ALA A 393 58.28 55.36 33.35
N ILE A 394 58.40 56.54 32.74
CA ILE A 394 58.72 57.85 33.37
C ILE A 394 58.77 58.92 32.25
N GLY A 395 58.32 60.13 32.61
CA GLY A 395 57.91 61.19 31.70
C GLY A 395 59.02 62.00 31.02
N GLY A 396 58.58 62.88 30.13
CA GLY A 396 59.44 63.85 29.45
C GLY A 396 58.74 64.43 28.22
N LYS A 397 58.29 65.68 28.31
CA LYS A 397 57.77 66.46 27.18
C LYS A 397 58.79 66.48 26.04
N GLN A 398 58.38 66.08 24.84
CA GLN A 398 58.73 66.72 23.56
C GLN A 398 57.87 66.07 22.46
N SER A 399 57.04 66.88 21.79
CA SER A 399 56.28 66.48 20.61
C SER A 399 57.26 66.15 19.49
N LYS A 400 57.50 64.87 19.25
CA LYS A 400 58.22 64.39 18.08
C LYS A 400 57.19 64.07 17.02
N MET A 401 57.22 64.85 15.95
CA MET A 401 56.40 64.68 14.74
C MET A 401 56.92 63.44 14.02
N GLU A 402 56.16 62.35 14.02
CA GLU A 402 56.46 61.16 13.23
C GLU A 402 55.93 61.34 11.80
N VAL A 403 56.82 61.14 10.83
CA VAL A 403 56.56 61.27 9.40
C VAL A 403 56.15 59.90 8.86
N MET A 404 54.97 59.80 8.25
CA MET A 404 54.52 58.62 7.51
C MET A 404 54.45 58.95 6.02
N GLU A 405 55.11 58.15 5.17
CA GLU A 405 55.12 58.31 3.71
C GLU A 405 53.74 58.07 3.10
N LEU A 406 53.34 58.99 2.21
CA LEU A 406 52.02 59.06 1.60
C LEU A 406 52.00 58.28 0.27
N SER A 407 51.69 56.99 0.29
CA SER A 407 51.55 56.18 -0.94
C SER A 407 50.11 55.89 -1.37
N ASP A 408 49.08 55.97 -0.52
CA ASP A 408 47.75 55.44 -0.91
C ASP A 408 46.56 56.27 -0.44
N LEU A 409 46.45 57.55 -0.83
CA LEU A 409 45.21 58.31 -0.68
C LEU A 409 45.05 59.42 -1.73
N HIS A 410 44.48 59.07 -2.88
CA HIS A 410 43.94 60.05 -3.83
C HIS A 410 42.45 59.78 -4.10
N HIS A 411 41.59 60.69 -3.64
CA HIS A 411 40.20 60.78 -4.08
C HIS A 411 40.12 61.71 -5.31
N PRO A 412 39.44 61.35 -6.42
CA PRO A 412 39.66 62.01 -7.73
C PRO A 412 39.07 63.41 -7.93
N ASN A 413 38.49 64.06 -6.89
CA ASN A 413 37.66 65.24 -7.12
C ASN A 413 37.85 66.42 -6.15
N CYS A 414 39.01 66.52 -5.48
CA CYS A 414 39.33 67.69 -4.65
C CYS A 414 40.22 68.68 -5.44
N LYS A 415 39.65 69.77 -5.96
CA LYS A 415 40.40 70.90 -6.54
C LYS A 415 40.76 71.90 -5.44
N ILE A 416 42.02 71.91 -5.01
CA ILE A 416 42.55 73.00 -4.17
C ILE A 416 42.92 74.16 -5.09
N ASN A 417 42.17 75.26 -4.99
CA ASN A 417 42.36 76.46 -5.80
C ASN A 417 43.40 77.38 -5.12
N ARG A 418 44.64 77.46 -5.65
CA ARG A 418 45.68 78.36 -5.12
C ARG A 418 45.76 79.62 -5.99
N LYS A 419 45.26 80.75 -5.48
CA LYS A 419 45.42 82.08 -6.09
C LYS A 419 46.90 82.48 -6.07
N VAL A 420 47.48 82.67 -7.25
CA VAL A 420 48.81 83.27 -7.45
C VAL A 420 48.59 84.72 -7.86
N ASN A 421 48.90 85.67 -6.96
CA ASN A 421 49.03 87.08 -7.33
C ASN A 421 50.46 87.29 -7.85
N SER A 422 50.60 87.67 -9.12
CA SER A 422 51.87 88.03 -9.77
C SER A 422 51.81 89.44 -10.33
N GLY A 423 52.94 90.15 -10.27
CA GLY A 423 53.25 91.39 -10.99
C GLY A 423 53.68 92.50 -10.04
N ALA A 424 54.81 93.18 -10.17
CA ALA A 424 55.93 93.25 -11.13
C ALA A 424 57.16 93.71 -10.28
N ASP A 425 58.44 93.66 -10.66
CA ASP A 425 59.10 94.23 -11.83
C ASP A 425 60.63 93.98 -11.73
N LEU A 426 61.32 94.11 -12.86
CA LEU A 426 62.76 94.31 -13.10
C LEU A 426 63.79 93.23 -12.68
N GLY A 427 64.47 92.70 -13.70
CA GLY A 427 65.58 91.75 -13.55
C GLY A 427 66.96 92.41 -13.45
N LEU A 428 67.90 91.63 -12.90
CA LEU A 428 69.34 91.61 -13.23
C LEU A 428 70.02 90.44 -12.51
N GLY A 429 70.89 89.70 -13.21
CA GLY A 429 72.13 89.13 -12.67
C GLY A 429 72.11 87.83 -11.82
N ASP A 430 72.61 86.77 -12.44
CA ASP A 430 73.67 85.86 -11.94
C ASP A 430 73.43 84.82 -10.81
N GLN A 431 74.05 83.64 -11.04
CA GLN A 431 74.44 82.54 -10.12
C GLN A 431 73.43 81.50 -9.58
N CYS A 432 73.61 80.27 -10.09
CA CYS A 432 73.73 78.98 -9.39
C CYS A 432 72.87 78.67 -8.15
N ARG A 433 71.97 77.68 -8.26
CA ARG A 433 72.02 76.45 -7.44
C ARG A 433 70.98 75.40 -7.91
N ARG A 434 71.44 74.15 -8.02
CA ARG A 434 70.60 72.95 -8.06
C ARG A 434 69.79 72.90 -6.77
N GLU A 435 68.47 72.75 -6.86
CA GLU A 435 67.68 72.21 -5.75
C GLU A 435 66.55 71.30 -6.25
N SER A 436 66.66 70.10 -5.72
CA SER A 436 65.91 68.85 -5.79
C SER A 436 64.40 68.94 -5.56
N GLU A 437 63.72 67.93 -6.11
CA GLU A 437 62.33 67.50 -5.88
C GLU A 437 61.76 67.85 -4.49
N SER A 438 60.68 68.64 -4.46
CA SER A 438 59.90 68.88 -3.25
C SER A 438 58.60 68.06 -3.30
N SER A 439 58.61 66.92 -2.62
CA SER A 439 57.41 66.14 -2.29
C SER A 439 56.56 66.91 -1.27
N ASP A 440 55.35 67.33 -1.66
CA ASP A 440 54.38 67.98 -0.79
C ASP A 440 53.88 67.01 0.29
N SER A 441 54.29 67.21 1.54
CA SER A 441 53.81 66.46 2.71
C SER A 441 52.65 67.20 3.38
N ILE A 442 51.47 66.58 3.38
CA ILE A 442 50.30 67.09 4.12
C ILE A 442 50.42 66.68 5.59
N LEU A 443 50.65 67.66 6.46
CA LEU A 443 50.67 67.50 7.91
C LEU A 443 49.24 67.31 8.44
N LEU A 444 48.84 66.06 8.70
CA LEU A 444 47.60 65.76 9.43
C LEU A 444 47.80 66.00 10.94
N SER A 445 46.79 66.58 11.60
CA SER A 445 46.80 66.71 13.06
C SER A 445 46.74 65.33 13.72
N PRO A 446 47.26 65.14 14.95
CA PRO A 446 47.23 63.84 15.64
C PRO A 446 45.79 63.33 15.88
N GLU A 447 44.80 64.20 15.88
CA GLU A 447 43.37 63.83 15.93
C GLU A 447 42.86 63.33 14.57
N ALA A 448 43.31 63.93 13.47
CA ALA A 448 42.94 63.51 12.12
C ALA A 448 43.56 62.15 11.75
N SER A 449 44.80 61.88 12.17
CA SER A 449 45.44 60.57 11.97
C SER A 449 44.73 59.43 12.72
N LYS A 450 44.24 59.70 13.94
CA LYS A 450 43.44 58.72 14.71
C LYS A 450 42.07 58.49 14.08
N ALA A 451 41.46 59.53 13.52
CA ALA A 451 40.19 59.42 12.83
C ALA A 451 40.32 58.61 11.52
N THR A 452 41.40 58.78 10.76
CA THR A 452 41.66 57.98 9.55
C THR A 452 41.89 56.51 9.86
N GLU A 453 42.66 56.20 10.92
CA GLU A 453 42.86 54.82 11.39
C GLU A 453 41.55 54.17 11.87
N ALA A 454 40.69 54.93 12.57
CA ALA A 454 39.38 54.45 12.98
C ALA A 454 38.45 54.17 11.78
N VAL A 455 38.48 55.02 10.75
CA VAL A 455 37.71 54.81 9.51
C VAL A 455 38.24 53.61 8.72
N GLU A 456 39.56 53.44 8.66
CA GLU A 456 40.19 52.27 8.03
C GLU A 456 39.81 50.97 8.74
N PHE A 457 39.85 50.96 10.08
CA PHE A 457 39.39 49.83 10.88
C PHE A 457 37.92 49.51 10.63
N ILE A 458 37.04 50.53 10.58
CA ILE A 458 35.62 50.33 10.28
C ILE A 458 35.43 49.78 8.85
N ALA A 459 36.15 50.32 7.87
CA ALA A 459 36.08 49.87 6.49
C ALA A 459 36.55 48.42 6.35
N GLU A 460 37.64 48.05 7.02
CA GLU A 460 38.15 46.67 7.01
C GLU A 460 37.21 45.71 7.76
N HIS A 461 36.63 46.15 8.89
CA HIS A 461 35.65 45.37 9.63
C HIS A 461 34.40 45.08 8.78
N LEU A 462 33.85 46.12 8.13
CA LEU A 462 32.70 45.99 7.23
C LEU A 462 33.03 45.06 6.04
N ARG A 463 34.23 45.19 5.45
CA ARG A 463 34.68 44.30 4.37
C ARG A 463 34.78 42.84 4.81
N ASN A 464 35.32 42.59 6.00
CA ASN A 464 35.43 41.24 6.57
C ASN A 464 34.04 40.66 6.91
N GLU A 465 33.12 41.48 7.39
CA GLU A 465 31.73 41.10 7.62
C GLU A 465 31.02 40.73 6.30
N ASP A 466 31.23 41.50 5.23
CA ASP A 466 30.67 41.19 3.92
C ASP A 466 31.22 39.90 3.31
N LEU A 467 32.53 39.65 3.41
CA LEU A 467 33.13 38.38 2.99
C LEU A 467 32.57 37.19 3.79
N TYR A 468 32.32 37.40 5.08
CA TYR A 468 31.69 36.42 5.94
C TYR A 468 30.25 36.11 5.49
N ILE A 469 29.44 37.16 5.25
CA ILE A 469 28.06 37.02 4.75
C ILE A 469 28.05 36.33 3.40
N GLN A 470 28.93 36.72 2.48
CA GLN A 470 29.01 36.12 1.14
C GLN A 470 29.33 34.62 1.20
N THR A 471 30.31 34.23 2.04
CA THR A 471 30.68 32.81 2.16
C THR A 471 29.53 31.99 2.74
N ARG A 472 28.78 32.56 3.70
CA ARG A 472 27.57 31.93 4.26
C ARG A 472 26.46 31.81 3.22
N GLU A 473 26.24 32.84 2.40
CA GLU A 473 25.27 32.78 1.29
C GLU A 473 25.66 31.75 0.23
N ASP A 474 26.96 31.60 -0.07
CA ASP A 474 27.48 30.56 -0.96
C ASP A 474 27.16 29.16 -0.42
N TRP A 475 27.38 28.90 0.88
CA TRP A 475 27.01 27.62 1.50
C TRP A 475 25.50 27.34 1.48
N LYS A 476 24.68 28.35 1.78
CA LYS A 476 23.20 28.24 1.66
C LYS A 476 22.77 27.93 0.23
N TYR A 477 23.40 28.57 -0.76
CA TYR A 477 23.10 28.31 -2.16
C TYR A 477 23.52 26.90 -2.57
N VAL A 478 24.69 26.41 -2.14
CA VAL A 478 25.12 25.02 -2.36
C VAL A 478 24.10 24.04 -1.75
N ALA A 479 23.64 24.28 -0.52
CA ALA A 479 22.62 23.44 0.12
C ALA A 479 21.30 23.44 -0.68
N MET A 480 20.86 24.59 -1.17
CA MET A 480 19.67 24.73 -2.02
C MET A 480 19.80 23.99 -3.36
N VAL A 481 20.97 24.04 -3.99
CA VAL A 481 21.26 23.31 -5.24
C VAL A 481 21.20 21.80 -5.02
N ILE A 482 21.74 21.31 -3.91
CA ILE A 482 21.68 19.89 -3.54
C ILE A 482 20.24 19.47 -3.27
N ASP A 483 19.48 20.28 -2.52
CA ASP A 483 18.06 20.02 -2.26
C ASP A 483 17.28 19.78 -3.56
N ARG A 484 17.56 20.60 -4.58
CA ARG A 484 16.88 20.53 -5.86
C ARG A 484 17.33 19.37 -6.71
N LEU A 485 18.63 19.06 -6.70
CA LEU A 485 19.15 17.85 -7.32
C LEU A 485 18.49 16.60 -6.74
N GLN A 486 18.43 16.52 -5.40
CA GLN A 486 17.81 15.40 -4.69
C GLN A 486 16.31 15.32 -4.96
N LEU A 487 15.61 16.47 -5.03
CA LEU A 487 14.21 16.50 -5.43
C LEU A 487 13.99 15.81 -6.78
N TYR A 488 14.78 16.12 -7.82
CA TYR A 488 14.61 15.49 -9.12
C TYR A 488 14.93 13.99 -9.09
N ILE A 489 16.01 13.59 -8.42
CA ILE A 489 16.40 12.17 -8.28
C ILE A 489 15.29 11.39 -7.58
N PHE A 490 14.85 11.86 -6.41
CA PHE A 490 13.80 11.19 -5.64
C PHE A 490 12.46 11.21 -6.37
N PHE A 491 12.11 12.31 -7.07
CA PHE A 491 10.88 12.35 -7.86
C PHE A 491 10.87 11.30 -8.97
N ILE A 492 11.98 11.16 -9.71
CA ILE A 492 12.11 10.16 -10.79
C ILE A 492 12.06 8.75 -10.20
N VAL A 493 12.83 8.48 -9.16
CA VAL A 493 12.90 7.15 -8.54
C VAL A 493 11.57 6.75 -7.91
N THR A 494 10.90 7.66 -7.19
CA THR A 494 9.57 7.42 -6.63
C THR A 494 8.55 7.17 -7.73
N THR A 495 8.47 8.04 -8.76
CA THR A 495 7.50 7.88 -9.85
C THR A 495 7.73 6.58 -10.62
N ALA A 496 8.98 6.27 -10.99
CA ALA A 496 9.32 5.04 -11.69
C ALA A 496 9.05 3.80 -10.83
N GLY A 497 9.36 3.86 -9.53
CA GLY A 497 9.06 2.78 -8.57
C GLY A 497 7.57 2.54 -8.40
N THR A 498 6.77 3.60 -8.23
CA THR A 498 5.31 3.52 -8.12
C THR A 498 4.68 2.94 -9.38
N VAL A 499 5.07 3.42 -10.56
CA VAL A 499 4.55 2.91 -11.84
C VAL A 499 5.00 1.47 -12.07
N GLY A 500 6.29 1.17 -11.89
CA GLY A 500 6.83 -0.17 -12.11
C GLY A 500 6.18 -1.23 -11.22
N ILE A 501 5.98 -0.92 -9.93
CA ILE A 501 5.36 -1.86 -8.99
C ILE A 501 3.86 -2.00 -9.25
N LEU A 502 3.14 -0.92 -9.57
CA LEU A 502 1.69 -1.02 -9.85
C LEU A 502 1.40 -1.73 -11.19
N MET A 503 2.25 -1.56 -12.20
CA MET A 503 2.09 -2.22 -13.50
C MET A 503 2.50 -3.70 -13.50
N ASP A 504 3.21 -4.16 -12.48
CA ASP A 504 3.53 -5.58 -12.28
C ASP A 504 2.27 -6.43 -11.98
N ALA A 505 1.16 -5.78 -11.57
CA ALA A 505 -0.09 -6.45 -11.28
C ALA A 505 -0.83 -6.84 -12.59
N PRO A 506 -1.06 -8.14 -12.85
CA PRO A 506 -1.62 -8.61 -14.12
C PRO A 506 -3.09 -8.21 -14.35
N HIS A 507 -3.90 -8.14 -13.29
CA HIS A 507 -5.35 -7.94 -13.37
C HIS A 507 -5.81 -6.54 -12.94
N ILE A 508 -4.94 -5.53 -13.01
CA ILE A 508 -5.27 -4.18 -12.55
C ILE A 508 -6.41 -3.52 -13.35
N PHE A 509 -6.56 -3.84 -14.63
CA PHE A 509 -7.57 -3.26 -15.53
C PHE A 509 -8.67 -4.26 -15.96
N GLU A 510 -8.66 -5.48 -15.43
CA GLU A 510 -9.59 -6.53 -15.87
C GLU A 510 -10.85 -6.52 -15.01
N TYR A 511 -11.97 -6.13 -15.63
CA TYR A 511 -13.28 -6.14 -14.99
C TYR A 511 -13.98 -7.49 -15.18
N VAL A 512 -14.63 -7.99 -14.13
CA VAL A 512 -15.39 -9.24 -14.14
C VAL A 512 -16.88 -8.93 -14.23
N ASP A 513 -17.53 -9.38 -15.29
CA ASP A 513 -18.98 -9.35 -15.41
C ASP A 513 -19.59 -10.58 -14.75
N GLN A 514 -19.98 -10.42 -13.48
CA GLN A 514 -20.50 -11.53 -12.67
C GLN A 514 -21.85 -12.05 -13.18
N ASP A 515 -22.69 -11.21 -13.80
CA ASP A 515 -24.00 -11.64 -14.32
C ASP A 515 -23.83 -12.62 -15.47
N ARG A 516 -22.93 -12.29 -16.39
CA ARG A 516 -22.60 -13.16 -17.52
C ARG A 516 -22.06 -14.51 -17.07
N ILE A 517 -21.21 -14.55 -16.04
CA ILE A 517 -20.64 -15.80 -15.52
C ILE A 517 -21.73 -16.67 -14.88
N ILE A 518 -22.62 -16.07 -14.09
CA ILE A 518 -23.75 -16.78 -13.50
C ILE A 518 -24.63 -17.37 -14.60
N GLU A 519 -24.88 -16.64 -15.69
CA GLU A 519 -25.69 -17.12 -16.81
C GLU A 519 -25.03 -18.32 -17.54
N ILE A 520 -23.71 -18.30 -17.72
CA ILE A 520 -22.95 -19.41 -18.32
C ILE A 520 -23.07 -20.69 -17.50
N TYR A 521 -22.98 -20.58 -16.17
CA TYR A 521 -23.02 -21.71 -15.23
C TYR A 521 -24.42 -21.96 -14.65
N ARG A 522 -25.45 -21.28 -15.16
CA ARG A 522 -26.85 -21.54 -14.83
C ARG A 522 -27.20 -22.89 -15.44
N GLY A 523 -27.63 -23.83 -14.60
CA GLY A 523 -27.88 -25.20 -15.00
C GLY A 523 -28.92 -25.29 -16.13
N LYS A 524 -28.46 -25.39 -17.38
CA LYS A 524 -29.25 -25.92 -18.49
C LYS A 524 -29.45 -27.42 -18.34
#